data_AF-A0A2S5P4G2-F1
#
_entry.id   AF-A0A2S5P4G2-F1
#
_cell.length_a   1.000
_cell.length_b   1.000
_cell.length_c   1.000
_cell.angle_alpha   90.00
_cell.angle_beta   90.00
_cell.angle_gamma   90.00
#
_symmetry.space_group_name_H-M   'P 1'
#
loop_
_entity.id
_entity.type
_entity.pdbx_description
1 polymer ?
#
loop_
_entity_poly.entity_id
_entity_poly.type
_entity_poly.pdbx_seq_one_letter_code
_entity_poly.pdbx_strand_id
1 'polypeptide(L)'
;MTARVDDMIPDAPGLVDLPPGLSVLLLARAAIPAGATRAEIVRDLMPLVSHRLSPAEWRATASDEASRLVGLGFVAETRGRLSLTGQGAAAMQRAFGGKGSWPVTWPEMRDGRIVARALDIEHEGSAKLKPLSSPEGLRALILQKAFGLPLKGNQTANRLRVELAVVALERAFGNKIKGGLGASGGFTAKAGRLLAGQLSSRPRDFGADGKLIAELAAECVGSPQTDADALRLALLKRFVSTLLAASHSSGPPAEGAPRPLRVPAVRSPQSDAAGARPAANDTGPTAIEAVSSDRPGIADFAREVKSTAAAVAEGWPGNRKAFISRVWHAIRSSWPEWRLSEIEFKCMLVEAHRSGHVVLANADLKDRKSVIEIDASAIAYKNTVWHYVRVED
;
A
#
# COMPACT_ATOMS: atom_id res chain seq x y z
N MET A 1 -12.12 60.77 -10.22
CA MET A 1 -13.48 60.51 -9.71
C MET A 1 -14.10 59.40 -10.52
N THR A 2 -14.00 58.16 -10.03
CA THR A 2 -14.86 57.03 -10.42
C THR A 2 -14.79 56.04 -9.26
N ALA A 3 -15.92 55.88 -8.60
CA ALA A 3 -16.07 55.17 -7.34
C ALA A 3 -15.85 53.65 -7.53
N ARG A 4 -14.97 53.07 -6.72
CA ARG A 4 -15.01 51.65 -6.35
C ARG A 4 -16.02 51.54 -5.22
N VAL A 5 -17.22 51.07 -5.55
CA VAL A 5 -18.20 50.63 -4.55
C VAL A 5 -17.84 49.19 -4.19
N ASP A 6 -17.85 48.96 -2.89
CA ASP A 6 -17.75 47.69 -2.19
C ASP A 6 -18.31 46.48 -2.94
N ASP A 7 -17.56 45.37 -2.88
CA ASP A 7 -18.18 44.12 -2.50
C ASP A 7 -17.34 43.50 -1.38
N MET A 8 -17.68 43.99 -0.21
CA MET A 8 -17.46 43.43 1.12
C MET A 8 -17.72 41.91 1.06
N ILE A 9 -16.65 41.11 1.00
CA ILE A 9 -16.72 39.68 1.32
C ILE A 9 -17.21 39.63 2.77
N PRO A 10 -18.46 39.22 3.06
CA PRO A 10 -18.85 39.08 4.44
C PRO A 10 -18.01 37.95 5.03
N ASP A 11 -17.35 38.25 6.15
CA ASP A 11 -16.75 37.28 7.05
C ASP A 11 -17.75 36.14 7.27
N ALA A 12 -17.50 34.99 6.64
CA ALA A 12 -18.44 33.89 6.66
C ALA A 12 -18.44 33.27 8.08
N PRO A 13 -19.61 33.11 8.70
CA PRO A 13 -19.71 32.59 10.06
C PRO A 13 -19.18 31.16 10.10
N GLY A 14 -18.23 30.90 11.02
CA GLY A 14 -17.72 29.57 11.41
C GLY A 14 -17.71 28.52 10.30
N LEU A 15 -16.66 28.50 9.47
CA LEU A 15 -16.49 27.50 8.41
C LEU A 15 -16.48 26.08 8.98
N VAL A 16 -17.65 25.45 9.01
CA VAL A 16 -17.80 24.05 9.38
C VAL A 16 -17.06 23.20 8.34
N ASP A 17 -16.15 22.36 8.81
CA ASP A 17 -15.49 21.39 7.97
C ASP A 17 -16.48 20.37 7.44
N LEU A 18 -16.20 19.88 6.24
CA LEU A 18 -17.07 18.91 5.63
C LEU A 18 -17.12 17.67 6.51
N PRO A 19 -18.32 17.23 6.93
CA PRO A 19 -18.38 16.07 7.78
C PRO A 19 -17.90 14.82 7.02
N PRO A 20 -17.07 13.97 7.66
CA PRO A 20 -16.37 12.89 7.01
C PRO A 20 -17.33 11.84 6.45
N GLY A 21 -16.85 11.05 5.48
CA GLY A 21 -17.61 9.93 4.94
C GLY A 21 -18.29 10.19 3.60
N LEU A 22 -19.49 9.63 3.46
CA LEU A 22 -20.24 9.65 2.20
C LEU A 22 -20.79 11.04 1.84
N SER A 23 -20.84 11.98 2.79
CA SER A 23 -21.22 13.38 2.60
C SER A 23 -20.49 14.04 1.43
N VAL A 24 -19.20 13.71 1.26
CA VAL A 24 -18.34 14.17 0.15
C VAL A 24 -18.93 13.80 -1.21
N LEU A 25 -19.45 12.58 -1.34
CA LEU A 25 -19.99 12.07 -2.61
C LEU A 25 -21.38 12.63 -2.90
N LEU A 26 -22.21 12.83 -1.86
CA LEU A 26 -23.51 13.49 -2.00
C LEU A 26 -23.34 14.94 -2.45
N LEU A 27 -22.39 15.67 -1.86
CA LEU A 27 -22.08 17.04 -2.28
C LEU A 27 -21.53 17.10 -3.69
N ALA A 28 -20.66 16.15 -4.06
CA ALA A 28 -20.18 16.03 -5.43
C ALA A 28 -21.33 15.87 -6.44
N ARG A 29 -22.38 15.11 -6.08
CA ARG A 29 -23.55 14.93 -6.95
C ARG A 29 -24.47 16.15 -6.98
N ALA A 30 -24.61 16.86 -5.85
CA ALA A 30 -25.37 18.10 -5.72
C ALA A 30 -24.67 19.32 -6.34
N ALA A 31 -23.36 19.24 -6.60
CA ALA A 31 -22.56 20.30 -7.20
C ALA A 31 -22.85 20.55 -8.69
N ILE A 32 -23.48 19.59 -9.36
CA ILE A 32 -23.82 19.72 -10.77
C ILE A 32 -24.87 20.84 -10.95
N PRO A 33 -24.75 21.74 -11.94
CA PRO A 33 -25.66 22.89 -12.10
C PRO A 33 -27.16 22.54 -12.20
N ALA A 34 -27.50 21.33 -12.66
CA ALA A 34 -28.88 20.82 -12.73
C ALA A 34 -29.44 20.36 -11.36
N GLY A 35 -28.61 20.38 -10.31
CA GLY A 35 -28.89 19.76 -9.02
C GLY A 35 -29.06 18.25 -9.11
N ALA A 36 -29.52 17.65 -8.02
CA ALA A 36 -29.86 16.23 -7.95
C ALA A 36 -31.09 15.99 -7.10
N THR A 37 -31.99 15.10 -7.52
CA THR A 37 -33.01 14.58 -6.58
C THR A 37 -32.41 13.51 -5.69
N ARG A 38 -33.02 13.24 -4.53
CA ARG A 38 -32.58 12.15 -3.64
C ARG A 38 -32.56 10.79 -4.37
N ALA A 39 -33.54 10.54 -5.24
CA ALA A 39 -33.59 9.34 -6.07
C ALA A 39 -32.44 9.26 -7.08
N GLU A 40 -32.09 10.38 -7.73
CA GLU A 40 -30.95 10.46 -8.64
C GLU A 40 -29.62 10.20 -7.91
N ILE A 41 -29.43 10.77 -6.71
CA ILE A 41 -28.24 10.53 -5.88
C ILE A 41 -28.11 9.05 -5.55
N VAL A 42 -29.18 8.42 -5.06
CA VAL A 42 -29.20 7.00 -4.71
C VAL A 42 -28.82 6.16 -5.92
N ARG A 43 -29.45 6.42 -7.08
CA ARG A 43 -29.21 5.68 -8.34
C ARG A 43 -27.76 5.83 -8.81
N ASP A 44 -27.25 7.05 -8.86
CA ASP A 44 -25.97 7.37 -9.49
C ASP A 44 -24.77 6.91 -8.64
N LEU A 45 -24.93 6.86 -7.30
CA LEU A 45 -23.90 6.39 -6.37
C LEU A 45 -24.01 4.90 -6.02
N MET A 46 -25.15 4.25 -6.30
CA MET A 46 -25.37 2.81 -6.02
C MET A 46 -24.22 1.90 -6.51
N PRO A 47 -23.69 2.06 -7.74
CA PRO A 47 -22.59 1.20 -8.22
C PRO A 47 -21.32 1.31 -7.36
N LEU A 48 -21.10 2.45 -6.69
CA LEU A 48 -19.91 2.74 -5.90
C LEU A 48 -19.99 2.19 -4.46
N VAL A 49 -21.21 2.02 -3.92
CA VAL A 49 -21.45 1.62 -2.53
C VAL A 49 -21.96 0.18 -2.40
N SER A 50 -22.44 -0.43 -3.48
CA SER A 50 -23.07 -1.76 -3.51
C SER A 50 -22.22 -2.91 -2.97
N HIS A 51 -20.89 -2.74 -2.87
CA HIS A 51 -19.99 -3.74 -2.29
C HIS A 51 -19.89 -3.69 -0.76
N ARG A 52 -20.45 -2.65 -0.12
CA ARG A 52 -20.42 -2.45 1.34
C ARG A 52 -21.80 -2.32 1.96
N LEU A 53 -22.77 -1.77 1.23
CA LEU A 53 -24.11 -1.49 1.72
C LEU A 53 -25.14 -2.18 0.82
N SER A 54 -26.15 -2.78 1.45
CA SER A 54 -27.32 -3.27 0.72
C SER A 54 -28.11 -2.10 0.11
N PRO A 55 -28.93 -2.33 -0.93
CA PRO A 55 -29.74 -1.26 -1.51
C PRO A 55 -30.69 -0.59 -0.52
N ALA A 56 -31.16 -1.30 0.51
CA ALA A 56 -32.04 -0.74 1.53
C ALA A 56 -31.27 0.16 2.50
N GLU A 57 -30.14 -0.31 3.02
CA GLU A 57 -29.26 0.47 3.89
C GLU A 57 -28.76 1.72 3.17
N TRP A 58 -28.34 1.61 1.91
CA TRP A 58 -27.89 2.76 1.15
C TRP A 58 -28.98 3.82 0.97
N ARG A 59 -30.22 3.43 0.70
CA ARG A 59 -31.34 4.38 0.59
C ARG A 59 -31.57 5.14 1.91
N ALA A 60 -31.52 4.44 3.04
CA ALA A 60 -31.66 5.05 4.35
C ALA A 60 -30.48 6.00 4.63
N THR A 61 -29.24 5.52 4.52
CA THR A 61 -28.02 6.32 4.75
C THR A 61 -27.95 7.55 3.84
N ALA A 62 -28.26 7.41 2.55
CA ALA A 62 -28.24 8.55 1.62
C ALA A 62 -29.32 9.58 1.96
N SER A 63 -30.49 9.14 2.42
CA SER A 63 -31.56 10.05 2.84
C SER A 63 -31.20 10.80 4.12
N ASP A 64 -30.66 10.10 5.12
CA ASP A 64 -30.23 10.67 6.39
C ASP A 64 -29.11 11.68 6.17
N GLU A 65 -28.11 11.31 5.36
CA GLU A 65 -26.96 12.15 5.04
C GLU A 65 -27.36 13.38 4.22
N ALA A 66 -28.28 13.24 3.27
CA ALA A 66 -28.83 14.38 2.53
C ALA A 66 -29.59 15.34 3.45
N SER A 67 -30.41 14.81 4.37
CA SER A 67 -31.12 15.63 5.37
C SER A 67 -30.15 16.34 6.31
N ARG A 68 -29.06 15.68 6.69
CA ARG A 68 -27.99 16.27 7.50
C ARG A 68 -27.27 17.40 6.78
N LEU A 69 -26.93 17.23 5.50
CA LEU A 69 -26.31 18.27 4.67
C LEU A 69 -27.23 19.50 4.47
N VAL A 70 -28.54 19.28 4.37
CA VAL A 70 -29.53 20.36 4.35
C VAL A 70 -29.59 21.07 5.69
N GLY A 71 -29.66 20.34 6.80
CA GLY A 71 -29.66 20.91 8.15
C GLY A 71 -28.40 21.68 8.50
N LEU A 72 -27.24 21.26 7.98
CA LEU A 72 -25.95 21.94 8.13
C LEU A 72 -25.77 23.12 7.16
N GLY A 73 -26.72 23.36 6.26
CA GLY A 73 -26.65 24.48 5.32
C GLY A 73 -25.67 24.31 4.16
N PHE A 74 -25.10 23.12 3.93
CA PHE A 74 -24.23 22.87 2.77
C PHE A 74 -25.01 22.71 1.46
N VAL A 75 -26.29 22.30 1.56
CA VAL A 75 -27.17 22.05 0.42
C VAL A 75 -28.53 22.70 0.68
N ALA A 76 -29.10 23.33 -0.34
CA ALA A 76 -30.47 23.82 -0.31
C ALA A 76 -31.37 22.86 -1.11
N GLU A 77 -32.54 22.56 -0.58
CA GLU A 77 -33.57 21.77 -1.26
C GLU A 77 -34.62 22.70 -1.87
N THR A 78 -34.63 22.83 -3.20
CA THR A 78 -35.62 23.63 -3.94
C THR A 78 -36.43 22.72 -4.85
N ARG A 79 -37.76 22.65 -4.65
CA ARG A 79 -38.66 21.78 -5.43
C ARG A 79 -38.21 20.31 -5.47
N GLY A 80 -37.68 19.79 -4.36
CA GLY A 80 -37.16 18.42 -4.25
C GLY A 80 -35.82 18.15 -4.94
N ARG A 81 -35.15 19.20 -5.45
CA ARG A 81 -33.79 19.14 -5.98
C ARG A 81 -32.81 19.75 -4.98
N LEU A 82 -31.72 19.03 -4.77
CA LEU A 82 -30.61 19.42 -3.93
C LEU A 82 -29.59 20.19 -4.78
N SER A 83 -29.28 21.42 -4.37
CA SER A 83 -28.29 22.30 -4.99
C SER A 83 -27.34 22.85 -3.94
N LEU A 84 -26.07 23.08 -4.29
CA LEU A 84 -25.09 23.64 -3.36
C LEU A 84 -25.47 25.05 -2.89
N THR A 85 -25.24 25.32 -1.62
CA THR A 85 -25.18 26.69 -1.07
C THR A 85 -23.76 27.27 -1.23
N GLY A 86 -23.57 28.56 -0.91
CA GLY A 86 -22.23 29.15 -0.88
C GLY A 86 -21.25 28.42 0.07
N GLN A 87 -21.75 27.96 1.22
CA GLN A 87 -20.96 27.17 2.18
C GLN A 87 -20.62 25.79 1.61
N GLY A 88 -21.58 25.14 0.93
CA GLY A 88 -21.37 23.91 0.19
C GLY A 88 -20.30 24.04 -0.89
N ALA A 89 -20.34 25.11 -1.67
CA ALA A 89 -19.36 25.39 -2.72
C ALA A 89 -17.94 25.58 -2.15
N ALA A 90 -17.81 26.30 -1.04
CA ALA A 90 -16.52 26.47 -0.36
C ALA A 90 -15.98 25.14 0.20
N ALA A 91 -16.84 24.32 0.81
CA ALA A 91 -16.46 22.99 1.30
C ALA A 91 -16.07 22.05 0.15
N MET A 92 -16.80 22.12 -0.97
CA MET A 92 -16.51 21.36 -2.18
C MET A 92 -15.15 21.72 -2.78
N GLN A 93 -14.83 23.01 -2.84
CA GLN A 93 -13.54 23.49 -3.34
C GLN A 93 -12.36 23.03 -2.46
N ARG A 94 -12.55 23.02 -1.14
CA ARG A 94 -11.56 22.47 -0.20
C ARG A 94 -11.40 20.96 -0.34
N ALA A 95 -12.50 20.22 -0.50
CA ALA A 95 -12.48 18.77 -0.56
C ALA A 95 -11.92 18.21 -1.88
N PHE A 96 -12.16 18.89 -3.01
CA PHE A 96 -11.83 18.37 -4.34
C PHE A 96 -10.77 19.15 -5.10
N GLY A 97 -10.15 20.19 -4.53
CA GLY A 97 -9.06 20.94 -5.14
C GLY A 97 -9.41 21.54 -6.51
N GLY A 98 -9.39 22.87 -6.64
CA GLY A 98 -9.81 23.46 -7.92
C GLY A 98 -9.33 24.87 -8.18
N LYS A 99 -8.41 25.00 -9.13
CA LYS A 99 -8.28 26.17 -10.02
C LYS A 99 -8.77 25.73 -11.41
N GLY A 100 -9.91 26.26 -11.86
CA GLY A 100 -10.49 25.95 -13.18
C GLY A 100 -12.02 25.81 -13.17
N SER A 101 -12.60 25.50 -14.32
CA SER A 101 -14.05 25.26 -14.45
C SER A 101 -14.47 23.99 -13.71
N TRP A 102 -15.64 24.07 -13.07
CA TRP A 102 -16.30 22.94 -12.44
C TRP A 102 -16.97 22.05 -13.51
N PRO A 103 -16.98 20.72 -13.32
CA PRO A 103 -17.68 19.80 -14.22
C PRO A 103 -19.16 20.15 -14.36
N VAL A 104 -19.68 20.05 -15.58
CA VAL A 104 -21.10 20.34 -15.87
C VAL A 104 -21.94 19.08 -15.84
N THR A 105 -21.34 17.91 -16.07
CA THR A 105 -22.03 16.62 -16.10
C THR A 105 -21.57 15.68 -15.00
N TRP A 106 -22.46 14.76 -14.59
CA TRP A 106 -22.12 13.75 -13.58
C TRP A 106 -20.97 12.81 -14.00
N PRO A 107 -20.89 12.31 -15.25
CA PRO A 107 -19.75 11.49 -15.67
C PRO A 107 -18.41 12.22 -15.57
N GLU A 108 -18.34 13.50 -15.95
CA GLU A 108 -17.11 14.30 -15.80
C GLU A 108 -16.73 14.50 -14.33
N MET A 109 -17.71 14.70 -13.46
CA MET A 109 -17.48 14.82 -12.02
C MET A 109 -16.96 13.50 -11.44
N ARG A 110 -17.63 12.39 -11.75
CA ARG A 110 -17.29 11.04 -11.28
C ARG A 110 -15.93 10.58 -11.79
N ASP A 111 -15.72 10.62 -13.10
CA ASP A 111 -14.56 10.03 -13.78
C ASP A 111 -13.34 10.97 -13.78
N GLY A 112 -13.57 12.27 -13.58
CA GLY A 112 -12.52 13.28 -13.46
C GLY A 112 -12.19 13.58 -12.00
N ARG A 113 -13.07 14.33 -11.31
CA ARG A 113 -12.76 14.91 -10.00
C ARG A 113 -12.78 13.91 -8.85
N ILE A 114 -13.75 12.99 -8.82
CA ILE A 114 -13.81 11.97 -7.76
C ILE A 114 -12.66 10.96 -7.93
N VAL A 115 -12.37 10.54 -9.16
CA VAL A 115 -11.18 9.71 -9.45
C VAL A 115 -9.88 10.43 -9.09
N ALA A 116 -9.74 11.72 -9.39
CA ALA A 116 -8.57 12.51 -9.01
C ALA A 116 -8.39 12.57 -7.49
N ARG A 117 -9.47 12.77 -6.74
CA ARG A 117 -9.46 12.73 -5.27
C ARG A 117 -9.13 11.34 -4.73
N ALA A 118 -9.60 10.28 -5.37
CA ALA A 118 -9.24 8.91 -4.99
C ALA A 118 -7.77 8.56 -5.22
N LEU A 119 -7.06 9.31 -6.08
CA LEU A 119 -5.62 9.19 -6.33
C LEU A 119 -4.77 10.24 -5.59
N ASP A 120 -5.39 11.09 -4.76
CA ASP A 120 -4.80 12.27 -4.11
C ASP A 120 -4.09 13.24 -5.08
N ILE A 121 -4.63 13.45 -6.28
CA ILE A 121 -4.09 14.38 -7.29
C ILE A 121 -5.02 15.58 -7.51
N GLU A 122 -5.95 15.83 -6.61
CA GLU A 122 -6.99 16.84 -6.75
C GLU A 122 -6.48 18.29 -6.77
N HIS A 123 -5.31 18.54 -6.19
CA HIS A 123 -4.65 19.86 -6.19
C HIS A 123 -3.84 20.13 -7.45
N GLU A 124 -3.72 19.14 -8.34
CA GLU A 124 -2.94 19.27 -9.56
C GLU A 124 -3.71 20.04 -10.64
N GLY A 125 -2.97 20.77 -11.49
CA GLY A 125 -3.57 21.58 -12.55
C GLY A 125 -4.34 20.75 -13.58
N SER A 126 -5.31 21.37 -14.26
CA SER A 126 -6.19 20.73 -15.27
C SER A 126 -5.44 19.89 -16.33
N ALA A 127 -4.21 20.29 -16.71
CA ALA A 127 -3.37 19.55 -17.63
C ALA A 127 -2.99 18.12 -17.16
N LYS A 128 -2.83 17.92 -15.84
CA LYS A 128 -2.52 16.62 -15.22
C LYS A 128 -3.76 15.76 -14.98
N LEU A 129 -4.96 16.36 -15.05
CA LEU A 129 -6.23 15.65 -14.92
C LEU A 129 -6.76 15.13 -16.26
N LYS A 130 -6.42 15.78 -17.38
CA LYS A 130 -6.80 15.35 -18.74
C LYS A 130 -6.47 13.87 -19.05
N PRO A 131 -5.33 13.29 -18.61
CA PRO A 131 -5.02 11.89 -18.83
C PRO A 131 -5.98 10.90 -18.13
N LEU A 132 -6.78 11.31 -17.13
CA LEU A 132 -7.77 10.43 -16.48
C LEU A 132 -8.88 9.99 -17.44
N SER A 133 -9.15 10.78 -18.48
CA SER A 133 -10.13 10.44 -19.52
C SER A 133 -9.64 9.32 -20.44
N SER A 134 -8.32 9.17 -20.64
CA SER A 134 -7.78 8.12 -21.50
C SER A 134 -7.48 6.83 -20.70
N PRO A 135 -7.73 5.64 -21.28
CA PRO A 135 -7.40 4.36 -20.62
C PRO A 135 -5.92 4.24 -20.24
N GLU A 136 -5.02 4.68 -21.12
CA GLU A 136 -3.57 4.62 -20.88
C GLU A 136 -3.12 5.63 -19.81
N GLY A 137 -3.66 6.85 -19.85
CA GLY A 137 -3.35 7.89 -18.88
C GLY A 137 -3.84 7.56 -17.48
N LEU A 138 -5.03 6.94 -17.36
CA LEU A 138 -5.54 6.44 -16.09
C LEU A 138 -4.62 5.37 -15.49
N ARG A 139 -4.24 4.35 -16.26
CA ARG A 139 -3.32 3.28 -15.81
C ARG A 139 -1.97 3.86 -15.41
N ALA A 140 -1.44 4.81 -16.20
CA ALA A 140 -0.20 5.50 -15.90
C ALA A 140 -0.24 6.24 -14.56
N LEU A 141 -1.32 7.00 -14.30
CA LEU A 141 -1.48 7.76 -13.06
C LEU A 141 -1.67 6.86 -11.83
N ILE A 142 -2.43 5.77 -11.97
CA ILE A 142 -2.57 4.75 -10.91
C ILE A 142 -1.19 4.21 -10.51
N LEU A 143 -0.37 3.81 -11.48
CA LEU A 143 0.97 3.28 -11.23
C LEU A 143 1.91 4.35 -10.67
N GLN A 144 1.86 5.57 -11.20
CA GLN A 144 2.69 6.66 -10.68
C GLN A 144 2.41 6.94 -9.21
N LYS A 145 1.13 6.94 -8.82
CA LYS A 145 0.74 7.13 -7.43
C LYS A 145 1.08 5.91 -6.56
N ALA A 146 0.80 4.70 -7.03
CA ALA A 146 1.03 3.46 -6.26
C ALA A 146 2.52 3.21 -5.96
N PHE A 147 3.41 3.58 -6.89
CA PHE A 147 4.85 3.37 -6.77
C PHE A 147 5.66 4.64 -6.46
N GLY A 148 4.99 5.77 -6.21
CA GLY A 148 5.66 7.03 -5.85
C GLY A 148 6.49 7.67 -6.97
N LEU A 149 6.14 7.41 -8.24
CA LEU A 149 6.80 8.01 -9.40
C LEU A 149 6.34 9.46 -9.62
N PRO A 150 7.16 10.30 -10.28
CA PRO A 150 6.78 11.68 -10.57
C PRO A 150 5.52 11.75 -11.46
N LEU A 151 4.55 12.56 -11.03
CA LEU A 151 3.27 12.80 -11.73
C LEU A 151 3.48 13.60 -13.02
N LYS A 152 3.81 12.89 -14.11
CA LYS A 152 4.07 13.47 -15.44
C LYS A 152 2.88 13.36 -16.39
N GLY A 153 1.71 13.00 -15.90
CA GLY A 153 0.50 12.84 -16.71
C GLY A 153 0.62 11.63 -17.66
N ASN A 154 0.38 11.84 -18.96
CA ASN A 154 0.35 10.79 -19.97
C ASN A 154 1.76 10.27 -20.32
N GLN A 155 2.32 9.43 -19.44
CA GLN A 155 3.58 8.74 -19.71
C GLN A 155 3.36 7.55 -20.67
N THR A 156 4.31 7.36 -21.58
CA THR A 156 4.27 6.21 -22.51
C THR A 156 4.57 4.90 -21.80
N ALA A 157 4.04 3.80 -22.33
CA ALA A 157 4.23 2.47 -21.76
C ALA A 157 5.71 2.08 -21.60
N ASN A 158 6.54 2.44 -22.58
CA ASN A 158 7.98 2.19 -22.55
C ASN A 158 8.66 2.92 -21.37
N ARG A 159 8.30 4.19 -21.14
CA ARG A 159 8.89 4.98 -20.05
C ARG A 159 8.49 4.45 -18.68
N LEU A 160 7.20 4.13 -18.52
CA LEU A 160 6.69 3.53 -17.29
C LEU A 160 7.37 2.18 -17.00
N ARG A 161 7.59 1.34 -18.01
CA ARG A 161 8.34 0.09 -17.83
C ARG A 161 9.73 0.33 -17.25
N VAL A 162 10.47 1.32 -17.77
CA VAL A 162 11.81 1.64 -17.27
C VAL A 162 11.75 2.16 -15.83
N GLU A 163 10.84 3.10 -15.54
CA GLU A 163 10.66 3.65 -14.18
C GLU A 163 10.26 2.55 -13.18
N LEU A 164 9.33 1.66 -13.54
CA LEU A 164 8.93 0.52 -12.70
C LEU A 164 10.03 -0.52 -12.52
N ALA A 165 10.85 -0.79 -13.55
CA ALA A 165 12.00 -1.68 -13.42
C ALA A 165 13.02 -1.13 -12.41
N VAL A 166 13.23 0.19 -12.40
CA VAL A 166 14.07 0.85 -11.39
C VAL A 166 13.45 0.71 -10.01
N VAL A 167 12.14 0.95 -9.84
CA VAL A 167 11.45 0.75 -8.55
C VAL A 167 11.57 -0.71 -8.05
N ALA A 168 11.45 -1.69 -8.94
CA ALA A 168 11.63 -3.10 -8.60
C ALA A 168 13.05 -3.38 -8.09
N LEU A 169 14.06 -2.80 -8.73
CA LEU A 169 15.45 -2.90 -8.28
C LEU A 169 15.67 -2.16 -6.95
N GLU A 170 15.13 -0.97 -6.77
CA GLU A 170 15.21 -0.24 -5.50
C GLU A 170 14.53 -1.00 -4.36
N ARG A 171 13.42 -1.70 -4.63
CA ARG A 171 12.76 -2.57 -3.65
C ARG A 171 13.57 -3.83 -3.33
N ALA A 172 14.25 -4.41 -4.33
CA ALA A 172 15.05 -5.62 -4.17
C ALA A 172 16.41 -5.36 -3.49
N PHE A 173 17.04 -4.21 -3.75
CA PHE A 173 18.41 -3.90 -3.31
C PHE A 173 18.51 -2.68 -2.36
N GLY A 174 17.39 -2.02 -2.06
CA GLY A 174 17.31 -0.81 -1.25
C GLY A 174 17.69 0.49 -1.99
N ASN A 175 17.58 1.63 -1.29
CA ASN A 175 17.83 2.99 -1.82
C ASN A 175 19.27 3.30 -2.29
N LYS A 176 20.14 2.30 -2.47
CA LYS A 176 21.56 2.48 -2.84
C LYS A 176 21.80 2.63 -4.34
N ILE A 177 20.75 2.54 -5.17
CA ILE A 177 20.85 2.53 -6.65
C ILE A 177 20.71 3.92 -7.29
N LYS A 178 20.27 4.93 -6.54
CA LYS A 178 19.91 6.28 -7.05
C LYS A 178 21.03 7.04 -7.79
N GLY A 179 22.27 6.55 -7.79
CA GLY A 179 23.41 7.17 -8.46
C GLY A 179 23.83 6.58 -9.82
N GLY A 180 23.35 5.39 -10.22
CA GLY A 180 23.98 4.65 -11.36
C GLY A 180 23.06 4.31 -12.55
N LEU A 181 21.75 4.28 -12.34
CA LEU A 181 20.77 3.92 -13.38
C LEU A 181 20.03 5.19 -13.81
N GLY A 182 20.64 5.94 -14.74
CA GLY A 182 20.07 7.17 -15.29
C GLY A 182 18.70 6.96 -15.96
N ALA A 183 18.03 8.07 -16.29
CA ALA A 183 16.63 8.16 -16.77
C ALA A 183 16.27 7.36 -18.05
N SER A 184 17.24 6.67 -18.66
CA SER A 184 17.06 5.78 -19.80
C SER A 184 17.18 4.29 -19.46
N GLY A 185 17.42 3.95 -18.18
CA GLY A 185 17.59 2.60 -17.62
C GLY A 185 17.83 1.57 -18.69
N GLY A 186 19.10 1.37 -19.08
CA GLY A 186 19.59 0.66 -20.28
C GLY A 186 19.22 -0.82 -20.40
N PHE A 187 18.07 -1.21 -19.85
CA PHE A 187 17.44 -2.50 -19.96
C PHE A 187 16.82 -2.67 -21.34
N THR A 188 17.05 -3.85 -21.92
CA THR A 188 16.25 -4.33 -23.04
C THR A 188 14.76 -4.39 -22.65
N ALA A 189 13.86 -4.32 -23.63
CA ALA A 189 12.42 -4.36 -23.38
C ALA A 189 12.01 -5.59 -22.54
N LYS A 190 12.58 -6.76 -22.86
CA LYS A 190 12.34 -8.01 -22.13
C LYS A 190 12.85 -7.97 -20.70
N ALA A 191 14.10 -7.53 -20.48
CA ALA A 191 14.67 -7.43 -19.14
C ALA A 191 13.88 -6.44 -18.25
N GLY A 192 13.53 -5.28 -18.78
CA GLY A 192 12.74 -4.31 -18.02
C GLY A 192 11.32 -4.80 -17.72
N ARG A 193 10.68 -5.56 -18.61
CA ARG A 193 9.37 -6.18 -18.30
C ARG A 193 9.46 -7.24 -17.21
N LEU A 194 10.49 -8.09 -17.24
CA LEU A 194 10.70 -9.11 -16.21
C LEU A 194 10.95 -8.49 -14.85
N LEU A 195 11.75 -7.42 -14.80
CA LEU A 195 12.03 -6.67 -13.57
C LEU A 195 10.79 -5.94 -13.05
N ALA A 196 10.14 -5.13 -13.88
CA ALA A 196 8.90 -4.45 -13.51
C ALA A 196 7.78 -5.45 -13.13
N GLY A 197 7.76 -6.63 -13.76
CA GLY A 197 6.84 -7.72 -13.44
C GLY A 197 7.05 -8.32 -12.04
N GLN A 198 8.22 -8.14 -11.40
CA GLN A 198 8.43 -8.52 -10.00
C GLN A 198 7.63 -7.66 -9.02
N LEU A 199 7.09 -6.52 -9.46
CA LEU A 199 6.19 -5.69 -8.64
C LEU A 199 4.77 -6.27 -8.54
N SER A 200 4.42 -7.23 -9.40
CA SER A 200 3.15 -7.95 -9.32
C SER A 200 3.20 -9.01 -8.21
N SER A 201 2.06 -9.22 -7.55
CA SER A 201 1.80 -10.35 -6.65
C SER A 201 2.03 -11.71 -7.32
N ARG A 202 1.95 -11.77 -8.66
CA ARG A 202 2.24 -12.97 -9.46
C ARG A 202 3.34 -12.66 -10.47
N PRO A 203 4.62 -12.72 -10.07
CA PRO A 203 5.74 -12.40 -10.95
C PRO A 203 5.76 -13.29 -12.20
N ARG A 204 5.70 -12.66 -13.38
CA ARG A 204 5.71 -13.34 -14.69
C ARG A 204 6.17 -12.41 -15.81
N ASP A 205 6.48 -12.97 -16.98
CA ASP A 205 6.66 -12.16 -18.20
C ASP A 205 5.28 -11.82 -18.79
N PHE A 206 5.02 -10.53 -18.99
CA PHE A 206 3.76 -10.03 -19.52
C PHE A 206 3.77 -9.90 -21.06
N GLY A 207 4.90 -10.19 -21.73
CA GLY A 207 5.03 -10.23 -23.19
C GLY A 207 5.07 -8.85 -23.87
N ALA A 208 4.24 -7.91 -23.44
CA ALA A 208 4.15 -6.54 -23.98
C ALA A 208 4.04 -5.50 -22.85
N ASP A 209 4.57 -4.30 -23.10
CA ASP A 209 4.63 -3.21 -22.11
C ASP A 209 3.22 -2.72 -21.73
N GLY A 210 2.30 -2.67 -22.70
CA GLY A 210 0.90 -2.32 -22.43
C GLY A 210 0.18 -3.33 -21.53
N LYS A 211 0.44 -4.63 -21.70
CA LYS A 211 -0.15 -5.70 -20.88
C LYS A 211 0.40 -5.68 -19.46
N LEU A 212 1.71 -5.47 -19.32
CA LEU A 212 2.37 -5.27 -18.02
C LEU A 212 1.69 -4.14 -17.23
N ILE A 213 1.54 -2.97 -17.87
CA ILE A 213 0.97 -1.77 -17.23
C ILE A 213 -0.50 -1.98 -16.87
N ALA A 214 -1.28 -2.57 -17.77
CA ALA A 214 -2.70 -2.79 -17.56
C ALA A 214 -2.97 -3.76 -16.40
N GLU A 215 -2.20 -4.85 -16.31
CA GLU A 215 -2.31 -5.85 -15.24
C GLU A 215 -1.81 -5.29 -13.90
N LEU A 216 -0.65 -4.62 -13.87
CA LEU A 216 -0.15 -3.98 -12.65
C LEU A 216 -1.12 -2.91 -12.13
N ALA A 217 -1.69 -2.09 -13.02
CA ALA A 217 -2.65 -1.07 -12.63
C ALA A 217 -3.92 -1.70 -12.03
N ALA A 218 -4.43 -2.78 -12.64
CA ALA A 218 -5.56 -3.53 -12.12
C ALA A 218 -5.27 -4.12 -10.73
N GLU A 219 -4.08 -4.66 -10.54
CA GLU A 219 -3.65 -5.21 -9.26
C GLU A 219 -3.56 -4.14 -8.16
N CYS A 220 -2.99 -2.96 -8.46
CA CYS A 220 -2.88 -1.86 -7.49
C CYS A 220 -4.25 -1.37 -6.97
N VAL A 221 -5.31 -1.47 -7.78
CA VAL A 221 -6.68 -1.08 -7.39
C VAL A 221 -7.55 -2.27 -6.98
N GLY A 222 -7.07 -3.51 -7.10
CA GLY A 222 -7.82 -4.73 -6.82
C GLY A 222 -8.93 -5.04 -7.83
N SER A 223 -8.79 -4.57 -9.08
CA SER A 223 -9.74 -4.87 -10.16
C SER A 223 -9.39 -6.22 -10.81
N PRO A 224 -10.38 -7.10 -11.07
CA PRO A 224 -10.17 -8.32 -11.84
C PRO A 224 -10.01 -8.06 -13.35
N GLN A 225 -10.47 -6.90 -13.82
CA GLN A 225 -10.41 -6.51 -15.22
C GLN A 225 -9.48 -5.30 -15.43
N THR A 226 -8.89 -5.24 -16.61
CA THR A 226 -7.89 -4.21 -16.97
C THR A 226 -8.47 -3.04 -17.77
N ASP A 227 -9.76 -3.05 -18.10
CA ASP A 227 -10.43 -1.96 -18.82
C ASP A 227 -10.57 -0.70 -17.97
N ALA A 228 -10.68 0.46 -18.63
CA ALA A 228 -10.65 1.74 -17.93
C ALA A 228 -11.84 1.93 -16.98
N ASP A 229 -13.02 1.41 -17.33
CA ASP A 229 -14.23 1.60 -16.54
C ASP A 229 -14.25 0.71 -15.30
N ALA A 230 -13.79 -0.53 -15.41
CA ALA A 230 -13.57 -1.40 -14.25
C ALA A 230 -12.51 -0.84 -13.30
N LEU A 231 -11.42 -0.28 -13.84
CA LEU A 231 -10.39 0.37 -13.03
C LEU A 231 -10.94 1.59 -12.27
N ARG A 232 -11.70 2.47 -12.95
CA ARG A 232 -12.38 3.61 -12.30
C ARG A 232 -13.31 3.14 -11.22
N LEU A 233 -14.16 2.15 -11.52
CA LEU A 233 -15.13 1.63 -10.56
C LEU A 233 -14.44 0.99 -9.34
N ALA A 234 -13.39 0.20 -9.55
CA ALA A 234 -12.62 -0.41 -8.46
C ALA A 234 -11.94 0.63 -7.58
N LEU A 235 -11.33 1.66 -8.20
CA LEU A 235 -10.72 2.78 -7.49
C LEU A 235 -11.75 3.54 -6.64
N LEU A 236 -12.93 3.84 -7.20
CA LEU A 236 -14.02 4.51 -6.49
C LEU A 236 -14.58 3.64 -5.35
N LYS A 237 -14.73 2.33 -5.54
CA LYS A 237 -15.14 1.39 -4.47
C LYS A 237 -14.13 1.33 -3.33
N ARG A 238 -12.84 1.36 -3.64
CA ARG A 238 -11.77 1.46 -2.65
C ARG A 238 -11.87 2.79 -1.89
N PHE A 239 -12.04 3.90 -2.60
CA PHE A 239 -12.21 5.22 -2.01
C PHE A 239 -13.43 5.28 -1.05
N VAL A 240 -14.58 4.77 -1.48
CA VAL A 240 -15.78 4.63 -0.63
C VAL A 240 -15.50 3.80 0.62
N SER A 241 -14.74 2.71 0.50
CA SER A 241 -14.37 1.88 1.65
C SER A 241 -13.52 2.67 2.66
N THR A 242 -12.58 3.49 2.16
CA THR A 242 -11.77 4.39 3.01
C THR A 242 -12.64 5.46 3.68
N LEU A 243 -13.58 6.05 2.95
CA LEU A 243 -14.52 7.05 3.50
C LEU A 243 -15.40 6.45 4.61
N LEU A 244 -15.95 5.26 4.38
CA LEU A 244 -16.75 4.56 5.38
C LEU A 244 -15.92 4.21 6.61
N ALA A 245 -14.68 3.74 6.45
CA ALA A 245 -13.80 3.46 7.58
C ALA A 245 -13.48 4.73 8.39
N ALA A 246 -13.24 5.86 7.73
CA ALA A 246 -13.01 7.14 8.38
C ALA A 246 -14.22 7.61 9.22
N SER A 247 -15.45 7.43 8.71
CA SER A 247 -16.67 7.75 9.45
C SER A 247 -16.84 6.96 10.74
N HIS A 248 -16.46 5.68 10.74
CA HIS A 248 -16.56 4.84 11.95
C HIS A 248 -15.50 5.20 13.01
N SER A 249 -14.38 5.78 12.58
CA SER A 249 -13.30 6.21 13.49
C SER A 249 -13.52 7.59 14.16
N SER A 250 -14.58 8.30 13.77
CA SER A 250 -14.89 9.65 14.29
C SER A 250 -15.87 9.65 15.48
N GLY A 251 -16.18 8.49 16.05
CA GLY A 251 -16.94 8.39 17.30
C GLY A 251 -16.06 8.75 18.52
N PRO A 252 -16.62 9.35 19.59
CA PRO A 252 -15.85 9.61 20.81
C PRO A 252 -15.28 8.29 21.36
N PRO A 253 -14.10 8.30 22.01
CA PRO A 253 -13.57 7.10 22.63
C PRO A 253 -14.63 6.58 23.62
N ALA A 254 -15.01 5.33 23.48
CA ALA A 254 -15.89 4.65 24.41
C ALA A 254 -15.17 4.52 25.77
N GLU A 255 -15.22 5.59 26.55
CA GLU A 255 -14.94 5.58 27.98
C GLU A 255 -16.15 4.92 28.65
N GLY A 256 -16.02 3.63 28.94
CA GLY A 256 -17.13 2.84 29.46
C GLY A 256 -16.86 1.35 29.50
N ALA A 257 -15.75 0.94 30.08
CA ALA A 257 -15.64 -0.43 30.58
C ALA A 257 -16.77 -0.65 31.60
N PRO A 258 -17.65 -1.66 31.43
CA PRO A 258 -18.69 -1.92 32.42
C PRO A 258 -18.03 -2.45 33.69
N ARG A 259 -18.00 -1.60 34.72
CA ARG A 259 -17.67 -1.95 36.09
C ARG A 259 -18.76 -2.92 36.58
N PRO A 260 -18.45 -4.17 36.96
CA PRO A 260 -19.50 -5.09 37.40
C PRO A 260 -20.06 -4.63 38.75
N LEU A 261 -21.37 -4.42 38.77
CA LEU A 261 -22.17 -4.18 39.96
C LEU A 261 -22.08 -5.38 40.90
N ARG A 262 -21.64 -5.13 42.13
CA ARG A 262 -21.58 -6.08 43.24
C ARG A 262 -23.01 -6.26 43.78
N VAL A 263 -23.62 -7.43 43.57
CA VAL A 263 -24.91 -7.80 44.18
C VAL A 263 -24.64 -8.63 45.45
N PRO A 264 -25.37 -8.43 46.57
CA PRO A 264 -25.13 -9.14 47.83
C PRO A 264 -25.61 -10.60 47.77
N ALA A 265 -24.86 -11.47 48.43
CA ALA A 265 -25.14 -12.90 48.54
C ALA A 265 -26.27 -13.19 49.55
N VAL A 266 -27.25 -14.00 49.14
CA VAL A 266 -28.08 -14.80 50.04
C VAL A 266 -28.12 -16.26 49.55
N ARG A 267 -28.04 -17.14 50.54
CA ARG A 267 -27.64 -18.55 50.57
C ARG A 267 -28.52 -19.51 49.77
N SER A 268 -27.91 -20.63 49.36
CA SER A 268 -28.58 -21.92 49.21
C SER A 268 -27.82 -23.00 50.03
N PRO A 269 -28.49 -24.01 50.62
CA PRO A 269 -27.87 -24.97 51.53
C PRO A 269 -27.39 -26.27 50.85
N GLN A 270 -26.20 -26.70 51.30
CA GLN A 270 -25.69 -28.04 51.67
C GLN A 270 -26.04 -29.32 50.88
N SER A 271 -24.99 -30.06 50.49
CA SER A 271 -24.64 -31.38 51.05
C SER A 271 -23.32 -31.94 50.47
N ASP A 272 -22.29 -31.92 51.31
CA ASP A 272 -21.05 -32.73 51.45
C ASP A 272 -20.38 -33.52 50.30
N ALA A 273 -19.14 -33.06 50.01
CA ALA A 273 -17.83 -33.76 49.90
C ALA A 273 -17.72 -35.16 49.27
N ALA A 274 -16.72 -35.49 48.44
CA ALA A 274 -15.60 -34.77 47.83
C ALA A 274 -15.21 -35.56 46.58
N GLY A 275 -15.27 -34.91 45.42
CA GLY A 275 -15.07 -35.51 44.10
C GLY A 275 -14.08 -34.72 43.26
N ALA A 276 -13.31 -35.48 42.49
CA ALA A 276 -12.28 -35.04 41.57
C ALA A 276 -12.77 -34.14 40.41
N ARG A 277 -11.83 -33.32 39.93
CA ARG A 277 -11.64 -32.78 38.55
C ARG A 277 -12.85 -32.14 37.84
N PRO A 278 -12.72 -30.87 37.42
CA PRO A 278 -13.27 -30.40 36.15
C PRO A 278 -12.21 -30.42 35.05
N ALA A 279 -12.63 -30.88 33.88
CA ALA A 279 -11.93 -30.73 32.61
C ALA A 279 -12.33 -29.41 31.94
N ALA A 280 -11.39 -28.88 31.16
CA ALA A 280 -11.57 -28.15 29.91
C ALA A 280 -12.46 -26.89 29.94
N ASN A 281 -11.83 -25.74 30.20
CA ASN A 281 -11.74 -24.57 29.29
C ASN A 281 -11.50 -23.25 30.03
N ASP A 282 -10.49 -23.23 30.91
CA ASP A 282 -9.90 -21.98 31.40
C ASP A 282 -8.64 -21.67 30.59
N THR A 283 -8.75 -20.73 29.64
CA THR A 283 -7.60 -19.98 29.14
C THR A 283 -7.86 -18.51 29.43
N GLY A 284 -7.25 -18.03 30.52
CA GLY A 284 -7.14 -16.62 30.83
C GLY A 284 -6.28 -15.87 29.79
N PRO A 285 -6.14 -14.55 29.93
CA PRO A 285 -5.38 -13.73 28.99
C PRO A 285 -3.92 -14.15 29.06
N THR A 286 -3.45 -14.83 28.02
CA THR A 286 -2.04 -15.18 27.85
C THR A 286 -1.25 -13.87 27.88
N ALA A 287 -0.30 -13.79 28.81
CA ALA A 287 0.80 -12.85 28.69
C ALA A 287 1.33 -12.95 27.26
N ILE A 288 1.54 -11.81 26.60
CA ILE A 288 2.32 -11.77 25.37
C ILE A 288 3.74 -12.12 25.81
N GLU A 289 4.03 -13.42 25.91
CA GLU A 289 5.38 -13.91 25.78
C GLU A 289 5.89 -13.36 24.46
N ALA A 290 7.00 -12.64 24.52
CA ALA A 290 7.73 -12.24 23.34
C ALA A 290 7.91 -13.51 22.50
N VAL A 291 7.28 -13.56 21.34
CA VAL A 291 7.51 -14.60 20.35
C VAL A 291 9.01 -14.60 20.13
N SER A 292 9.71 -15.58 20.68
CA SER A 292 11.09 -15.86 20.33
C SER A 292 11.07 -16.03 18.84
N SER A 293 11.64 -15.07 18.12
CA SER A 293 11.86 -15.24 16.70
C SER A 293 12.73 -16.48 16.57
N ASP A 294 12.20 -17.56 15.98
CA ASP A 294 12.97 -18.75 15.53
C ASP A 294 14.08 -18.40 14.51
N ARG A 295 14.33 -17.11 14.31
CA ARG A 295 15.32 -16.54 13.43
C ARG A 295 16.55 -16.15 14.29
N PRO A 296 17.74 -16.65 13.94
CA PRO A 296 18.94 -16.36 14.70
C PRO A 296 19.28 -14.87 14.64
N GLY A 297 19.72 -14.30 15.76
CA GLY A 297 20.36 -13.00 15.78
C GLY A 297 21.67 -13.02 14.98
N ILE A 298 22.14 -11.85 14.53
CA ILE A 298 23.32 -11.75 13.66
C ILE A 298 24.59 -12.37 14.26
N ALA A 299 24.74 -12.32 15.60
CA ALA A 299 25.88 -12.88 16.32
C ALA A 299 25.82 -14.42 16.39
N ASP A 300 24.64 -15.00 16.68
CA ASP A 300 24.43 -16.45 16.70
C ASP A 300 24.57 -17.06 15.31
N PHE A 301 24.00 -16.38 14.31
CA PHE A 301 24.19 -16.72 12.91
C PHE A 301 25.67 -16.74 12.51
N ALA A 302 26.42 -15.68 12.85
CA ALA A 302 27.84 -15.59 12.50
C ALA A 302 28.70 -16.66 13.18
N ARG A 303 28.39 -17.00 14.44
CA ARG A 303 29.04 -18.09 15.18
C ARG A 303 28.83 -19.43 14.50
N GLU A 304 27.60 -19.71 14.08
CA GLU A 304 27.25 -20.96 13.42
C GLU A 304 27.81 -21.07 12.00
N VAL A 305 27.82 -19.95 11.26
CA VAL A 305 28.51 -19.82 9.97
C VAL A 305 29.99 -20.10 10.11
N LYS A 306 30.65 -19.58 11.15
CA LYS A 306 32.08 -19.85 11.40
C LYS A 306 32.33 -21.33 11.73
N SER A 307 31.52 -21.92 12.60
CA SER A 307 31.59 -23.35 12.95
C SER A 307 31.41 -24.23 11.71
N THR A 308 30.38 -23.95 10.92
CA THR A 308 30.08 -24.70 9.71
C THR A 308 31.16 -24.49 8.65
N ALA A 309 31.61 -23.25 8.44
CA ALA A 309 32.70 -22.93 7.51
C ALA A 309 33.99 -23.65 7.91
N ALA A 310 34.30 -23.77 9.21
CA ALA A 310 35.45 -24.53 9.67
C ALA A 310 35.36 -26.03 9.30
N ALA A 311 34.17 -26.62 9.36
CA ALA A 311 33.94 -28.03 9.02
C ALA A 311 34.02 -28.31 7.50
N VAL A 312 33.64 -27.35 6.65
CA VAL A 312 33.68 -27.49 5.18
C VAL A 312 34.81 -26.70 4.49
N ALA A 313 35.76 -26.16 5.27
CA ALA A 313 36.88 -25.39 4.72
C ALA A 313 37.93 -26.28 4.07
N GLU A 314 38.49 -25.79 2.98
CA GLU A 314 39.63 -26.37 2.28
C GLU A 314 40.84 -25.42 2.39
N GLY A 315 42.05 -25.98 2.40
CA GLY A 315 43.31 -25.22 2.44
C GLY A 315 44.26 -25.64 3.56
N TRP A 316 45.32 -24.83 3.75
CA TRP A 316 46.38 -25.05 4.74
C TRP A 316 46.13 -24.19 5.99
N PRO A 317 46.64 -24.58 7.18
CA PRO A 317 46.56 -23.77 8.40
C PRO A 317 47.05 -22.33 8.15
N GLY A 318 46.27 -21.33 8.57
CA GLY A 318 46.51 -19.92 8.29
C GLY A 318 45.93 -19.35 6.98
N ASN A 319 45.35 -20.18 6.09
CA ASN A 319 44.61 -19.70 4.91
C ASN A 319 43.46 -20.66 4.51
N ARG A 320 42.69 -21.11 5.50
CA ARG A 320 41.51 -21.95 5.30
C ARG A 320 40.33 -21.14 4.78
N LYS A 321 39.70 -21.63 3.72
CA LYS A 321 38.56 -20.97 3.07
C LYS A 321 37.46 -21.98 2.77
N ALA A 322 36.22 -21.60 3.01
CA ALA A 322 35.06 -22.38 2.63
C ALA A 322 34.25 -21.64 1.56
N PHE A 323 33.80 -22.35 0.53
CA PHE A 323 32.88 -21.80 -0.46
C PHE A 323 31.55 -21.41 0.19
N ILE A 324 31.06 -20.22 -0.11
CA ILE A 324 29.80 -19.70 0.45
C ILE A 324 28.62 -20.64 0.11
N SER A 325 28.62 -21.22 -1.11
CA SER A 325 27.59 -22.19 -1.52
C SER A 325 27.59 -23.46 -0.65
N ARG A 326 28.76 -23.98 -0.27
CA ARG A 326 28.87 -25.17 0.59
C ARG A 326 28.44 -24.86 2.03
N VAL A 327 28.83 -23.70 2.56
CA VAL A 327 28.41 -23.24 3.89
C VAL A 327 26.89 -23.05 3.93
N TRP A 328 26.29 -22.51 2.85
CA TRP A 328 24.85 -22.38 2.70
C TRP A 328 24.13 -23.74 2.78
N HIS A 329 24.56 -24.73 1.99
CA HIS A 329 23.95 -26.06 2.00
C HIS A 329 24.07 -26.76 3.35
N ALA A 330 25.20 -26.60 4.04
CA ALA A 330 25.43 -27.18 5.36
C ALA A 330 24.56 -26.53 6.46
N ILE A 331 24.40 -25.21 6.44
CA ILE A 331 23.52 -24.50 7.39
C ILE A 331 22.06 -24.85 7.15
N ARG A 332 21.61 -24.88 5.90
CA ARG A 332 20.23 -25.26 5.58
C ARG A 332 19.88 -26.68 6.05
N SER A 333 20.86 -27.58 6.04
CA SER A 333 20.67 -28.96 6.48
C SER A 333 20.71 -29.09 8.01
N SER A 334 21.52 -28.29 8.69
CA SER A 334 21.72 -28.36 10.15
C SER A 334 20.67 -27.56 10.93
N TRP A 335 20.12 -26.50 10.32
CA TRP A 335 19.17 -25.58 10.95
C TRP A 335 17.94 -25.32 10.05
N PRO A 336 17.12 -26.35 9.73
CA PRO A 336 15.93 -26.20 8.90
C PRO A 336 14.88 -25.24 9.48
N GLU A 337 14.86 -25.07 10.80
CA GLU A 337 13.97 -24.18 11.55
C GLU A 337 14.19 -22.69 11.25
N TRP A 338 15.39 -22.29 10.82
CA TRP A 338 15.68 -20.88 10.49
C TRP A 338 14.96 -20.41 9.23
N ARG A 339 14.46 -21.33 8.39
CA ARG A 339 13.70 -21.08 7.15
C ARG A 339 14.32 -20.02 6.24
N LEU A 340 15.65 -19.91 6.25
CA LEU A 340 16.37 -18.96 5.41
C LEU A 340 16.23 -19.36 3.94
N SER A 341 16.12 -18.38 3.07
CA SER A 341 16.43 -18.53 1.65
C SER A 341 17.93 -18.28 1.40
N GLU A 342 18.45 -18.74 0.26
CA GLU A 342 19.86 -18.53 -0.10
C GLU A 342 20.21 -17.03 -0.20
N ILE A 343 19.25 -16.23 -0.66
CA ILE A 343 19.41 -14.78 -0.78
C ILE A 343 19.50 -14.16 0.61
N GLU A 344 18.62 -14.54 1.53
CA GLU A 344 18.67 -14.06 2.91
C GLU A 344 19.94 -14.48 3.64
N PHE A 345 20.39 -15.72 3.44
CA PHE A 345 21.67 -16.20 3.96
C PHE A 345 22.84 -15.34 3.47
N LYS A 346 22.92 -15.09 2.16
CA LYS A 346 23.97 -14.25 1.57
C LYS A 346 23.91 -12.81 2.11
N CYS A 347 22.72 -12.26 2.31
CA CYS A 347 22.53 -10.93 2.91
C CYS A 347 23.01 -10.88 4.37
N MET A 348 22.61 -11.86 5.19
CA MET A 348 23.04 -11.96 6.59
C MET A 348 24.56 -12.18 6.68
N LEU A 349 25.16 -12.89 5.73
CA LEU A 349 26.60 -13.10 5.65
C LEU A 349 27.37 -11.80 5.34
N VAL A 350 26.82 -10.95 4.46
CA VAL A 350 27.38 -9.59 4.19
C VAL A 350 27.25 -8.69 5.40
N GLU A 351 26.13 -8.77 6.12
CA GLU A 351 25.92 -8.01 7.35
C GLU A 351 26.87 -8.46 8.45
N ALA A 352 27.04 -9.76 8.65
CA ALA A 352 28.02 -10.34 9.56
C ALA A 352 29.46 -9.94 9.19
N HIS A 353 29.76 -9.81 7.89
CA HIS A 353 31.03 -9.30 7.42
C HIS A 353 31.24 -7.82 7.76
N ARG A 354 30.21 -6.98 7.56
CA ARG A 354 30.27 -5.55 7.90
C ARG A 354 30.42 -5.30 9.39
N SER A 355 29.80 -6.14 10.21
CA SER A 355 29.89 -6.06 11.67
C SER A 355 31.16 -6.71 12.24
N GLY A 356 32.06 -7.20 11.37
CA GLY A 356 33.33 -7.82 11.77
C GLY A 356 33.18 -9.22 12.38
N HIS A 357 32.00 -9.82 12.34
CA HIS A 357 31.75 -11.14 12.90
C HIS A 357 32.20 -12.28 11.99
N VAL A 358 32.33 -12.04 10.67
CA VAL A 358 32.82 -13.01 9.66
C VAL A 358 33.75 -12.28 8.70
N VAL A 359 34.75 -12.97 8.12
CA VAL A 359 35.63 -12.39 7.09
C VAL A 359 35.34 -13.07 5.76
N LEU A 360 35.10 -12.28 4.71
CA LEU A 360 34.83 -12.78 3.36
C LEU A 360 36.03 -12.54 2.44
N ALA A 361 36.25 -13.46 1.49
CA ALA A 361 37.36 -13.40 0.56
C ALA A 361 36.94 -13.63 -0.89
N ASN A 362 37.72 -13.08 -1.81
CA ASN A 362 37.52 -13.22 -3.25
C ASN A 362 38.17 -14.51 -3.77
N ALA A 363 37.64 -15.03 -4.86
CA ALA A 363 38.25 -16.12 -5.59
C ALA A 363 39.22 -15.62 -6.67
N ASP A 364 40.33 -16.35 -6.84
CA ASP A 364 41.18 -16.24 -8.01
C ASP A 364 40.57 -17.12 -9.12
N LEU A 365 40.28 -16.54 -10.27
CA LEU A 365 39.50 -17.14 -11.37
C LEU A 365 40.30 -18.17 -12.20
N LYS A 366 41.45 -18.64 -11.69
CA LYS A 366 42.36 -19.53 -12.43
C LYS A 366 41.97 -21.00 -12.40
N ASP A 367 41.19 -21.44 -11.40
CA ASP A 367 40.84 -22.85 -11.25
C ASP A 367 39.55 -23.21 -11.98
N ARG A 368 39.72 -23.75 -13.19
CA ARG A 368 38.63 -24.17 -14.08
C ARG A 368 37.73 -25.29 -13.50
N LYS A 369 38.19 -26.00 -12.45
CA LYS A 369 37.44 -27.09 -11.78
C LYS A 369 36.41 -26.59 -10.76
N SER A 370 36.55 -25.37 -10.23
CA SER A 370 35.67 -24.80 -9.19
C SER A 370 34.72 -23.72 -9.71
N VAL A 371 34.62 -23.52 -11.02
CA VAL A 371 33.83 -22.44 -11.64
C VAL A 371 32.35 -22.48 -11.22
N ILE A 372 31.75 -23.67 -11.15
CA ILE A 372 30.35 -23.83 -10.74
C ILE A 372 30.14 -23.40 -9.27
N GLU A 373 31.09 -23.75 -8.40
CA GLU A 373 31.01 -23.40 -6.97
C GLU A 373 31.33 -21.92 -6.72
N ILE A 374 32.22 -21.34 -7.53
CA ILE A 374 32.52 -19.90 -7.55
C ILE A 374 31.26 -19.14 -7.97
N ASP A 375 30.64 -19.49 -9.10
CA ASP A 375 29.43 -18.82 -9.58
C ASP A 375 28.28 -18.94 -8.57
N ALA A 376 28.08 -20.14 -7.98
CA ALA A 376 27.08 -20.35 -6.94
C ALA A 376 27.40 -19.61 -5.64
N SER A 377 28.67 -19.37 -5.34
CA SER A 377 29.13 -18.67 -4.13
C SER A 377 29.16 -17.14 -4.28
N ALA A 378 28.94 -16.61 -5.49
CA ALA A 378 29.10 -15.19 -5.76
C ALA A 378 28.13 -14.33 -4.93
N ILE A 379 28.71 -13.52 -4.04
CA ILE A 379 28.03 -12.43 -3.35
C ILE A 379 28.59 -11.11 -3.90
N ALA A 380 27.83 -10.46 -4.77
CA ALA A 380 28.17 -9.13 -5.28
C ALA A 380 27.81 -8.06 -4.25
N TYR A 381 28.80 -7.28 -3.81
CA TYR A 381 28.59 -6.14 -2.93
C TYR A 381 29.49 -4.96 -3.32
N LYS A 382 28.87 -3.83 -3.65
CA LYS A 382 29.55 -2.66 -4.23
C LYS A 382 30.38 -3.07 -5.46
N ASN A 383 31.70 -2.96 -5.37
CA ASN A 383 32.65 -3.25 -6.46
C ASN A 383 33.43 -4.56 -6.22
N THR A 384 32.95 -5.41 -5.30
CA THR A 384 33.66 -6.61 -4.88
C THR A 384 32.72 -7.81 -4.91
N VAL A 385 33.22 -8.94 -5.40
CA VAL A 385 32.48 -10.21 -5.41
C VAL A 385 33.20 -11.18 -4.50
N TRP A 386 32.55 -11.51 -3.39
CA TRP A 386 33.05 -12.50 -2.45
C TRP A 386 32.56 -13.89 -2.83
N HIS A 387 33.42 -14.87 -2.60
CA HIS A 387 33.17 -16.26 -2.95
C HIS A 387 33.47 -17.21 -1.78
N TYR A 388 34.25 -16.74 -0.81
CA TYR A 388 34.71 -17.54 0.33
C TYR A 388 34.39 -16.89 1.67
N VAL A 389 34.15 -17.73 2.67
CA VAL A 389 34.26 -17.40 4.08
C VAL A 389 35.67 -17.78 4.54
N ARG A 390 36.41 -16.83 5.11
CA ARG A 390 37.70 -17.08 5.78
C ARG A 390 37.45 -17.69 7.15
N VAL A 391 38.17 -18.76 7.43
CA VAL A 391 38.19 -19.39 8.75
C VAL A 391 39.49 -18.96 9.42
N GLU A 392 39.36 -18.31 10.58
CA GLU A 392 40.49 -18.03 11.48
C GLU A 392 40.73 -19.29 12.32
N ASP A 393 42.00 -19.66 12.49
CA ASP A 393 42.40 -20.78 13.37
C ASP A 393 42.37 -20.36 14.85
#